data_AF-A0A520DAD1-F1
#
_entry.id   AF-A0A520DAD1-F1
#
_cell.length_a   1.000
_cell.length_b   1.000
_cell.length_c   1.000
_cell.angle_alpha   90.00
_cell.angle_beta   90.00
_cell.angle_gamma   90.00
#
_symmetry.space_group_name_H-M   'P 1'
#
loop_
_entity.id
_entity.type
_entity.pdbx_description
1 polymer ?
#
loop_
_entity_poly.entity_id
_entity_poly.type
_entity_poly.pdbx_seq_one_letter_code
_entity_poly.pdbx_strand_id
1 'polypeptide(L)' 'WSVSTADETFQFKKLYEGDKAKNVTDGYRLMLASADKTNMVIKSPIEYGNKTAYIVLNFTAAAK' A
#
# COMPACT_ATOMS: atom_id res chain seq x y z
N TRP A 1 -4.92 11.25 -1.87
CA TRP A 1 -4.33 9.96 -2.30
C TRP A 1 -3.86 10.13 -3.74
N SER A 2 -3.00 9.24 -4.24
CA SER A 2 -2.55 9.24 -5.64
C SER A 2 -2.22 7.83 -6.11
N VAL A 3 -2.19 7.64 -7.43
CA VAL A 3 -1.77 6.40 -8.09
C VAL A 3 -0.60 6.72 -9.02
N SER A 4 0.44 5.89 -9.00
CA SER A 4 1.47 5.83 -10.05
C SER A 4 1.29 4.54 -10.83
N THR A 5 0.94 4.64 -12.11
CA THR A 5 0.85 3.47 -12.99
C THR A 5 2.22 2.99 -13.46
N ALA A 6 3.23 3.87 -13.46
CA ALA A 6 4.59 3.51 -13.82
C ALA A 6 5.23 2.55 -12.79
N ASP A 7 4.92 2.75 -11.52
CA ASP A 7 5.46 1.96 -10.40
C ASP A 7 4.43 1.01 -9.79
N GLU A 8 3.23 0.94 -10.38
CA GLU A 8 2.06 0.21 -9.88
C GLU A 8 1.79 0.45 -8.38
N THR A 9 1.84 1.73 -7.96
CA THR A 9 1.66 2.10 -6.56
C THR A 9 0.40 2.91 -6.31
N PHE A 10 -0.26 2.61 -5.21
CA PHE A 10 -1.30 3.42 -4.60
C PHE A 10 -0.80 3.98 -3.27
N GLN A 11 -1.01 5.27 -3.05
CA GLN A 11 -0.57 5.92 -1.82
C GLN A 11 -1.61 6.89 -1.26
N PHE A 12 -1.75 6.90 0.05
CA PHE A 12 -2.74 7.72 0.73
C PHE A 12 -2.26 8.17 2.11
N LYS A 13 -2.82 9.27 2.58
CA LYS A 13 -2.71 9.73 3.97
C LYS A 13 -4.07 9.54 4.62
N LYS A 14 -4.09 8.95 5.81
CA LYS A 14 -5.31 8.89 6.61
C LYS A 14 -5.44 10.23 7.34
N LEU A 15 -6.58 10.89 7.20
CA LEU A 15 -6.87 12.13 7.90
C LEU A 15 -7.87 11.80 9.01
N TYR A 16 -7.59 12.21 10.24
CA TYR A 16 -8.57 12.18 11.31
C TYR A 16 -9.33 13.52 11.36
N GLU A 17 -10.46 13.53 12.06
CA GLU A 17 -11.26 14.75 12.20
C GLU A 17 -10.43 15.86 12.84
N GLY A 18 -10.45 17.05 12.25
CA GLY A 18 -9.65 18.20 12.69
C GLY A 18 -8.23 18.26 12.10
N ASP A 19 -7.73 17.20 11.46
CA ASP A 19 -6.42 17.23 10.81
C ASP A 19 -6.42 18.04 9.52
N LYS A 20 -5.43 18.93 9.38
CA LYS A 20 -5.13 19.56 8.09
C LYS A 20 -4.21 18.62 7.30
N ALA A 21 -4.56 18.33 6.04
CA ALA A 21 -3.81 17.42 5.18
C ALA A 21 -2.30 17.76 5.06
N LYS A 22 -1.93 19.05 5.17
CA LYS A 22 -0.53 19.49 5.16
C LYS A 22 0.27 19.09 6.40
N ASN A 23 -0.39 18.84 7.53
CA ASN A 23 0.24 18.51 8.80
C ASN A 23 0.41 16.99 9.00
N VAL A 24 -0.25 16.16 8.19
CA VAL A 24 -0.09 14.71 8.27
C VAL A 24 1.19 14.31 7.52
N THR A 25 2.22 13.90 8.27
CA THR A 25 3.51 13.45 7.73
C THR A 25 3.48 11.99 7.31
N ASP A 26 2.68 11.18 8.01
CA ASP A 26 2.62 9.75 7.78
C ASP A 26 1.74 9.40 6.57
N GLY A 27 2.17 8.40 5.82
CA GLY A 27 1.49 7.94 4.62
C GLY A 27 1.62 6.44 4.45
N TYR A 28 0.61 5.86 3.83
CA TYR A 28 0.56 4.45 3.48
C TYR A 28 0.85 4.30 1.99
N ARG A 29 1.64 3.27 1.66
CA ARG A 29 1.94 2.89 0.27
C ARG A 29 1.61 1.42 0.08
N LEU A 30 0.88 1.13 -0.99
CA LEU A 30 0.58 -0.21 -1.49
C LEU A 30 1.21 -0.33 -2.87
N MET A 31 2.03 -1.35 -3.06
CA MET A 31 2.70 -1.68 -4.31
C MET A 31 2.08 -2.96 -4.85
N LEU A 32 1.54 -2.92 -6.06
CA LEU A 32 1.14 -4.14 -6.74
C LEU A 32 2.42 -4.89 -7.15
N ALA A 33 2.60 -6.11 -6.66
CA ALA A 33 3.75 -6.94 -7.01
C ALA A 33 3.40 -7.95 -8.10
N SER A 34 2.16 -8.43 -8.10
CA SER A 34 1.58 -9.21 -9.19
C SER A 34 0.06 -9.19 -9.11
N ALA A 35 -0.60 -9.31 -10.26
CA ALA A 35 -2.04 -9.54 -10.35
C ALA A 35 -2.35 -10.37 -11.59
N ASP A 36 -3.00 -11.51 -11.39
CA ASP A 36 -3.56 -12.35 -12.43
C ASP A 36 -5.01 -12.75 -12.07
N LYS A 37 -5.61 -13.64 -12.87
CA LYS A 37 -7.02 -14.06 -12.68
C LYS A 37 -7.26 -14.85 -11.37
N THR A 38 -6.21 -15.41 -10.80
CA THR A 38 -6.25 -16.34 -9.66
C THR A 38 -5.57 -15.79 -8.42
N ASN A 39 -4.58 -14.91 -8.57
CA ASN A 39 -3.75 -14.42 -7.48
C ASN A 39 -3.51 -12.91 -7.60
N MET A 40 -3.38 -12.26 -6.46
CA MET A 40 -2.90 -10.89 -6.38
C MET A 40 -1.97 -10.76 -5.18
N VAL A 41 -0.82 -10.12 -5.39
CA VAL A 41 0.16 -9.84 -4.34
C VAL A 41 0.34 -8.34 -4.21
N ILE A 42 0.07 -7.82 -3.03
CA ILE A 42 0.29 -6.42 -2.67
C ILE A 42 1.36 -6.35 -1.58
N LYS A 43 2.29 -5.41 -1.70
CA LYS A 43 3.33 -5.15 -0.71
C LYS A 43 3.18 -3.76 -0.13
N SER A 44 3.33 -3.64 1.19
CA SER A 44 3.41 -2.35 1.88
C SER A 44 4.74 -2.24 2.62
N PRO A 45 5.60 -1.27 2.28
CA PRO A 45 6.86 -1.08 3.00
C PRO A 45 6.59 -0.54 4.41
N ILE A 46 7.33 -1.08 5.38
CA ILE A 46 7.36 -0.61 6.76
C ILE A 46 8.81 -0.44 7.20
N GLU A 47 9.05 0.47 8.13
CA GLU A 47 10.35 0.57 8.80
C GLU A 47 10.47 -0.54 9.84
N TYR A 48 11.59 -1.27 9.80
CA TYR A 48 11.94 -2.30 10.77
C TYR A 48 13.41 -2.11 11.20
N GLY A 49 13.58 -1.38 12.31
CA GLY A 49 14.89 -0.87 12.72
C GLY A 49 15.45 0.08 11.65
N ASN A 50 16.66 -0.18 11.16
CA ASN A 50 17.30 0.63 10.11
C ASN A 50 17.12 0.02 8.69
N LYS A 51 16.13 -0.84 8.50
CA LYS A 51 15.85 -1.51 7.22
C LYS A 51 14.38 -1.38 6.85
N THR A 52 14.08 -1.48 5.56
CA THR A 52 12.72 -1.59 5.06
C THR A 52 12.30 -3.05 5.04
N ALA A 53 11.24 -3.38 5.79
CA ALA A 53 10.53 -4.65 5.66
C ALA A 53 9.24 -4.44 4.85
N TYR A 54 8.59 -5.54 4.46
CA TYR A 54 7.35 -5.47 3.70
C TYR A 54 6.28 -6.32 4.36
N ILE A 55 5.11 -5.73 4.57
CA ILE A 55 3.88 -6.47 4.77
C ILE A 55 3.47 -7.01 3.40
N VAL A 56 3.38 -8.34 3.27
CA VAL A 56 2.98 -9.00 2.02
C VAL A 56 1.57 -9.53 2.18
N LEU A 57 0.66 -9.00 1.38
CA LEU A 57 -0.73 -9.40 1.30
C LEU A 57 -0.89 -10.30 0.08
N ASN A 58 -1.21 -11.57 0.30
CA ASN A 58 -1.48 -12.54 -0.75
C ASN A 58 -2.99 -12.79 -0.80
N PHE A 59 -3.57 -12.53 -1.96
CA PHE A 59 -4.97 -12.78 -2.23
C PHE A 59 -5.08 -13.89 -3.26
N THR A 60 -6.00 -14.81 -3.04
CA THR A 60 -6.38 -15.86 -3.98
C THR A 60 -7.83 -15.65 -4.38
N ALA A 61 -8.19 -15.98 -5.61
CA ALA A 61 -9.57 -15.96 -6.06
C ALA A 61 -10.44 -16.82 -5.14
N ALA A 62 -11.64 -16.32 -4.84
CA ALA A 62 -12.60 -17.07 -4.03
C ALA A 62 -12.97 -18.37 -4.74
N ALA A 63 -12.98 -19.48 -4.00
CA ALA A 63 -13.56 -20.72 -4.49
C ALA A 63 -15.06 -20.51 -4.69
N LYS A 64 -15.57 -20.94 -5.85
CA LYS A 64 -16.98 -20.83 -6.21
C LYS A 64 -17.86 -21.78 -5.40
#